data_AF-A0A6J4KSI9-F1
#
_entry.id   AF-A0A6J4KSI9-F1
#
_cell.length_a   1.000
_cell.length_b   1.000
_cell.length_c   1.000
_cell.angle_alpha   90.00
_cell.angle_beta   90.00
_cell.angle_gamma   90.00
#
_symmetry.space_group_name_H-M   'P 1'
#
loop_
_entity.id
_entity.type
_entity.pdbx_description
1 polymer ?
#
loop_
_entity_poly.entity_id
_entity_poly.type
_entity_poly.pdbx_seq_one_letter_code
_entity_poly.pdbx_strand_id
1 'polypeptide(L)'
;MYTLTVTNHFWRPVVVNNSAGASFTVPLNGSGHPPGPLGDATISVPGLGEMMVHDIGDRQIGGFSKATWGVLVAYQGEEAVFRYEGGGQLTVTFNDLGQAELTSNGGFSRISLGGLILPGE
;
A
#
# COMPACT_ATOMS: atom_id res chain seq x y z
N MET A 1 3.89 -10.78 9.01
CA MET A 1 3.84 -9.29 9.00
C MET A 1 4.72 -8.80 7.87
N TYR A 2 4.28 -7.80 7.12
CA TYR A 2 5.01 -7.28 5.96
C TYR A 2 5.86 -6.07 6.32
N THR A 3 6.85 -5.78 5.47
CA THR A 3 7.65 -4.56 5.47
C THR A 3 7.23 -3.70 4.28
N LEU A 4 7.10 -2.38 4.51
CA LEU A 4 6.87 -1.40 3.45
C LEU A 4 8.15 -0.60 3.21
N THR A 5 8.58 -0.53 1.95
CA THR A 5 9.57 0.43 1.47
C THR A 5 8.87 1.47 0.61
N VAL A 6 9.17 2.73 0.82
CA VAL A 6 8.65 3.83 -0.01
C VAL A 6 9.83 4.54 -0.66
N THR A 7 9.82 4.59 -1.99
CA THR A 7 10.77 5.35 -2.80
C THR A 7 10.01 6.50 -3.47
N ASN A 8 10.59 7.70 -3.42
CA ASN A 8 9.89 8.90 -3.85
C ASN A 8 10.71 9.68 -4.89
N HIS A 9 10.22 9.74 -6.12
CA HIS A 9 10.70 10.66 -7.16
C HIS A 9 9.72 11.81 -7.42
N PHE A 10 8.61 11.88 -6.67
CA PHE A 10 7.65 12.95 -6.78
C PHE A 10 8.24 14.26 -6.27
N TRP A 11 7.92 15.37 -6.93
CA TRP A 11 8.49 16.70 -6.69
C TRP A 11 8.23 17.27 -5.28
N ARG A 12 7.39 16.61 -4.46
CA ARG A 12 7.19 16.91 -3.04
C ARG A 12 7.47 15.68 -2.16
N PRO A 13 7.84 15.89 -0.88
CA PRO A 13 7.91 14.80 0.07
C PRO A 13 6.57 14.07 0.19
N VAL A 14 6.63 12.74 0.29
CA VAL A 14 5.47 11.91 0.65
C VAL A 14 5.56 11.55 2.13
N VAL A 15 4.41 11.40 2.78
CA VAL A 15 4.35 11.13 4.22
C VAL A 15 3.63 9.81 4.45
N VAL A 16 4.29 8.88 5.12
CA VAL A 16 3.71 7.61 5.55
C VAL A 16 3.22 7.76 6.98
N ASN A 17 1.96 7.45 7.23
CA ASN A 17 1.38 7.40 8.58
C ASN A 17 0.93 5.96 8.85
N ASN A 18 1.31 5.39 9.99
CA ASN A 18 0.88 4.03 10.36
C ASN A 18 -0.18 4.04 11.46
N SER A 19 -0.83 2.89 11.65
CA SER A 19 -1.85 2.64 12.66
C SER A 19 -1.37 2.85 14.11
N ALA A 20 -0.05 2.83 14.35
CA ALA A 20 0.56 3.13 15.65
C ALA A 20 0.75 4.64 15.90
N GLY A 21 0.33 5.51 14.97
CA GLY A 21 0.46 6.96 15.09
C GLY A 21 1.84 7.51 14.76
N ALA A 22 2.74 6.68 14.21
CA ALA A 22 4.04 7.13 13.73
C ALA A 22 3.92 7.73 12.33
N SER A 23 4.70 8.79 12.08
CA SER A 23 4.79 9.46 10.79
C SER A 23 6.23 9.42 10.27
N PHE A 24 6.40 9.08 9.00
CA PHE A 24 7.68 8.96 8.33
C PHE A 24 7.66 9.74 7.01
N THR A 25 8.51 10.74 6.88
CA THR A 25 8.61 11.55 5.65
C THR A 25 9.68 11.00 4.73
N VAL A 26 9.31 10.76 3.46
CA VAL A 26 10.25 10.40 2.40
C VAL A 26 10.48 11.63 1.53
N PRO A 27 11.68 12.24 1.57
CA PRO A 27 11.99 13.42 0.76
C PRO A 27 12.00 13.08 -0.74
N LEU A 28 12.00 14.12 -1.59
CA LEU A 28 12.24 13.95 -3.03
C LEU A 28 13.58 13.23 -3.26
N ASN A 29 13.57 12.25 -4.16
CA ASN A 29 14.67 11.33 -4.45
C ASN A 29 15.14 10.51 -3.23
N GLY A 30 14.28 10.40 -2.21
CA GLY A 30 14.50 9.60 -1.03
C GLY A 30 13.92 8.19 -1.14
N SER A 31 14.42 7.29 -0.29
CA SER A 31 13.83 5.99 -0.05
C SER A 31 13.91 5.66 1.44
N GLY A 32 12.95 4.92 1.96
CA GLY A 32 12.98 4.49 3.35
C GLY A 32 11.88 3.54 3.75
N HIS A 33 12.02 3.00 4.96
CA HIS A 33 11.12 2.03 5.56
C HIS A 33 10.53 2.67 6.82
N PRO A 34 9.20 2.81 6.94
CA PRO A 34 8.59 3.33 8.15
C PRO A 34 8.97 2.43 9.35
N PRO A 35 9.26 3.02 10.53
CA PRO A 35 9.64 2.24 11.70
C PRO A 35 8.44 1.48 12.31
N GLY A 36 8.72 0.30 12.85
CA GLY A 36 7.77 -0.48 13.63
C GLY A 36 6.82 -1.36 12.81
N PRO A 37 5.88 -2.05 13.48
CA PRO A 37 4.89 -2.86 12.78
C PRO A 37 3.91 -1.95 12.03
N LEU A 38 3.91 -2.07 10.70
CA LEU A 38 3.12 -1.17 9.86
C LEU A 38 1.61 -1.36 10.09
N GLY A 39 1.14 -2.61 10.12
CA GLY A 39 -0.30 -2.90 10.14
C GLY A 39 -0.98 -2.14 9.00
N ASP A 40 -1.98 -1.33 9.35
CA ASP A 40 -2.56 -0.37 8.41
C ASP A 40 -1.71 0.91 8.31
N ALA A 41 -1.57 1.44 7.09
CA ALA A 41 -0.90 2.71 6.84
C ALA A 41 -1.55 3.49 5.70
N THR A 42 -1.33 4.80 5.72
CA THR A 42 -1.58 5.68 4.58
C THR A 42 -0.29 6.31 4.10
N ILE A 43 -0.20 6.56 2.79
CA ILE A 43 0.87 7.36 2.19
C ILE A 43 0.23 8.59 1.56
N SER A 44 0.42 9.75 2.19
CA SER A 44 -0.10 11.01 1.70
C SER A 44 0.82 11.54 0.59
N VAL A 45 0.26 11.70 -0.62
CA VAL A 45 0.94 12.23 -1.81
C VAL A 45 0.40 13.64 -2.09
N PRO A 46 1.19 14.70 -1.88
CA PRO A 46 0.68 16.07 -1.94
C PRO A 46 0.02 16.43 -3.27
N GLY A 47 -1.27 16.79 -3.22
CA GLY A 47 -2.06 17.16 -4.39
C GLY A 47 -2.70 15.98 -5.15
N LEU A 48 -2.37 14.75 -4.78
CA LEU A 48 -2.88 13.52 -5.42
C LEU A 48 -3.72 12.63 -4.50
N GLY A 49 -3.79 12.97 -3.21
CA GLY A 49 -4.56 12.25 -2.20
C GLY A 49 -3.71 11.26 -1.42
N GLU A 50 -4.34 10.22 -0.90
CA GLU A 50 -3.67 9.20 -0.09
C GLU A 50 -3.72 7.84 -0.77
N MET A 51 -2.62 7.10 -0.71
CA MET A 51 -2.63 5.66 -0.90
C MET A 51 -2.94 5.00 0.44
N MET A 52 -3.90 4.08 0.44
CA MET A 52 -4.18 3.20 1.57
C MET A 52 -3.40 1.90 1.42
N VAL A 53 -2.81 1.44 2.52
CA VAL A 53 -2.19 0.12 2.66
C VAL A 53 -2.83 -0.54 3.88
N HIS A 54 -3.69 -1.51 3.66
CA HIS A 54 -4.47 -2.17 4.71
C HIS A 54 -4.02 -3.62 4.89
N ASP A 55 -3.61 -4.00 6.09
CA ASP A 55 -3.26 -5.38 6.41
C ASP A 55 -4.55 -6.21 6.50
N ILE A 56 -4.75 -7.09 5.52
CA ILE A 56 -5.94 -7.94 5.44
C ILE A 56 -5.69 -9.32 6.06
N GLY A 57 -4.50 -9.58 6.59
CA GLY A 57 -4.15 -10.85 7.22
C GLY A 57 -4.46 -12.04 6.31
N ASP A 58 -5.22 -13.00 6.84
CA ASP A 58 -5.64 -14.21 6.13
C ASP A 58 -6.91 -14.04 5.29
N ARG A 59 -7.56 -12.86 5.35
CA ARG A 59 -8.76 -12.57 4.57
C ARG A 59 -8.43 -12.55 3.09
N GLN A 60 -9.12 -13.37 2.32
CA GLN A 60 -9.07 -13.37 0.86
C GLN A 60 -10.03 -12.31 0.32
N ILE A 61 -9.52 -11.37 -0.46
CA ILE A 61 -10.31 -10.29 -1.08
C ILE A 61 -10.01 -10.26 -2.57
N GLY A 62 -10.82 -10.95 -3.37
CA GLY A 62 -10.61 -11.02 -4.81
C GLY A 62 -9.25 -11.60 -5.21
N GLY A 63 -9.05 -11.81 -6.52
CA GLY A 63 -7.86 -12.50 -7.03
C GLY A 63 -7.76 -13.96 -6.55
N PHE A 64 -6.91 -14.75 -7.21
CA PHE A 64 -6.60 -16.10 -6.75
C PHE A 64 -5.15 -16.15 -6.26
N SER A 65 -4.95 -16.54 -5.00
CA SER A 65 -3.63 -16.80 -4.45
C SER A 65 -3.68 -17.94 -3.45
N LYS A 66 -2.63 -18.77 -3.44
CA LYS A 66 -2.43 -19.82 -2.44
C LYS A 66 -1.75 -19.29 -1.17
N ALA A 67 -1.27 -18.05 -1.20
CA ALA A 67 -0.57 -17.46 -0.07
C ALA A 67 -1.54 -17.04 1.04
N THR A 68 -1.10 -17.22 2.28
CA THR A 68 -1.89 -17.07 3.50
C THR A 68 -2.07 -15.61 3.90
N TRP A 69 -1.06 -14.76 3.75
CA TRP A 69 -1.11 -13.37 4.21
C TRP A 69 -1.31 -12.39 3.06
N GLY A 70 -1.87 -11.21 3.35
CA GLY A 70 -2.02 -10.19 2.33
C GLY A 70 -2.19 -8.78 2.83
N VAL A 71 -2.05 -7.86 1.87
CA VAL A 71 -2.23 -6.42 2.04
C VAL A 71 -3.09 -5.92 0.88
N LEU A 72 -4.12 -5.13 1.19
CA LEU A 72 -4.88 -4.37 0.20
C LEU A 72 -4.23 -3.00 0.02
N VAL A 73 -3.87 -2.69 -1.21
CA VAL A 73 -3.38 -1.37 -1.63
C VAL A 73 -4.47 -0.69 -2.45
N ALA A 74 -4.82 0.54 -2.11
CA ALA A 74 -5.75 1.35 -2.89
C ALA A 74 -5.17 2.75 -3.13
N TYR A 75 -5.19 3.22 -4.38
CA TYR A 75 -4.70 4.55 -4.75
C TYR A 75 -5.39 5.03 -6.03
N GLN A 76 -5.94 6.25 -6.00
CA GLN A 76 -6.58 6.90 -7.15
C GLN A 76 -7.66 6.06 -7.86
N GLY A 77 -8.46 5.32 -7.09
CA GLY A 77 -9.54 4.47 -7.62
C GLY A 77 -9.06 3.13 -8.20
N GLU A 78 -7.79 2.80 -8.01
CA GLU A 78 -7.23 1.50 -8.34
C GLU A 78 -6.97 0.69 -7.08
N GLU A 79 -7.33 -0.60 -7.10
CA GLU A 79 -7.06 -1.53 -6.01
C GLU A 79 -6.21 -2.71 -6.45
N ALA A 80 -5.26 -3.08 -5.62
CA ALA A 80 -4.46 -4.29 -5.78
C ALA A 80 -4.31 -5.01 -4.46
N VAL A 81 -4.39 -6.35 -4.51
CA VAL A 81 -4.09 -7.20 -3.37
C VAL A 81 -2.72 -7.83 -3.57
N PHE A 82 -1.84 -7.54 -2.61
CA PHE A 82 -0.55 -8.17 -2.45
C PHE A 82 -0.71 -9.40 -1.56
N ARG A 83 -0.30 -10.58 -2.02
CA ARG A 83 -0.34 -11.84 -1.25
C ARG A 83 1.06 -12.43 -1.10
N TYR A 84 1.39 -12.89 0.10
CA TYR A 84 2.74 -13.35 0.44
C TYR A 84 2.75 -14.47 1.48
N GLU A 85 3.89 -15.17 1.56
CA GLU A 85 4.23 -16.10 2.63
C GLU A 85 5.48 -15.62 3.38
N GLY A 86 5.59 -15.97 4.67
CA GLY A 86 6.71 -15.53 5.51
C GLY A 86 6.74 -14.01 5.73
N GLY A 87 7.91 -13.39 5.52
CA GLY A 87 8.10 -11.94 5.65
C GLY A 87 7.82 -11.22 4.33
N GLY A 88 6.59 -10.72 4.16
CA GLY A 88 6.19 -9.98 2.95
C GLY A 88 7.00 -8.69 2.79
N GLN A 89 7.44 -8.40 1.58
CA GLN A 89 8.16 -7.18 1.24
C GLN A 89 7.39 -6.46 0.16
N LEU A 90 6.87 -5.28 0.47
CA LEU A 90 6.16 -4.42 -0.46
C LEU A 90 6.96 -3.13 -0.65
N THR A 91 7.28 -2.80 -1.89
CA THR A 91 7.89 -1.52 -2.25
C THR A 91 6.91 -0.72 -3.09
N VAL A 92 6.67 0.52 -2.69
CA VAL A 92 5.92 1.52 -3.45
C VAL A 92 6.91 2.56 -3.95
N THR A 93 7.01 2.72 -5.27
CA THR A 93 7.80 3.77 -5.91
C THR A 93 6.87 4.79 -6.52
N PHE A 94 6.92 6.04 -6.05
CA PHE A 94 6.25 7.15 -6.70
C PHE A 94 7.17 7.77 -7.75
N ASN A 95 6.72 7.83 -9.00
CA ASN A 95 7.46 8.51 -10.05
C ASN A 95 7.26 10.05 -10.00
N ASP A 96 7.89 10.76 -10.93
CA ASP A 96 7.83 12.23 -11.04
C ASP A 96 6.40 12.77 -11.32
N LEU A 97 5.55 11.95 -11.93
CA LEU A 97 4.13 12.22 -12.16
C LEU A 97 3.23 11.81 -10.97
N GLY A 98 3.79 11.20 -9.93
CA GLY A 98 3.06 10.71 -8.75
C GLY A 98 2.26 9.42 -8.99
N GLN A 99 2.57 8.70 -10.06
CA GLN A 99 2.07 7.34 -10.27
C GLN A 99 2.81 6.39 -9.33
N ALA A 100 2.10 5.40 -8.79
CA ALA A 100 2.67 4.41 -7.91
C ALA A 100 2.99 3.11 -8.64
N GLU A 101 4.23 2.67 -8.55
CA GLU A 101 4.72 1.40 -9.04
C GLU A 101 4.92 0.45 -7.85
N LEU A 102 4.30 -0.73 -7.91
CA LEU A 102 4.38 -1.73 -6.85
C LEU A 102 5.34 -2.86 -7.24
N THR A 103 6.29 -3.16 -6.37
CA THR A 103 7.13 -4.36 -6.47
C THR A 103 7.11 -5.12 -5.15
N SER A 104 7.29 -6.45 -5.21
CA SER A 104 7.24 -7.27 -4.00
C SER A 104 7.95 -8.61 -4.16
N ASN A 105 8.06 -9.35 -3.05
CA ASN A 105 8.47 -10.76 -3.04
C ASN A 105 7.31 -11.76 -3.12
N GLY A 106 6.10 -11.28 -3.44
CA GLY A 106 4.90 -12.10 -3.54
C GLY A 106 4.11 -11.80 -4.81
N GLY A 107 2.82 -12.14 -4.80
CA GLY A 107 1.94 -11.97 -5.96
C GLY A 107 1.02 -10.77 -5.83
N PHE A 108 0.80 -10.05 -6.92
CA PHE A 108 -0.23 -9.02 -7.00
C PHE A 108 -1.43 -9.51 -7.81
N SER A 109 -2.61 -9.10 -7.37
CA SER A 109 -3.84 -9.20 -8.15
C SER A 109 -4.52 -7.85 -8.15
N ARG A 110 -4.68 -7.24 -9.33
CA ARG A 110 -5.56 -6.07 -9.46
C ARG A 110 -7.00 -6.55 -9.25
N ILE A 111 -7.72 -5.84 -8.41
CA ILE A 111 -9.12 -6.14 -8.10
C ILE A 111 -9.96 -4.88 -8.33
N SER A 112 -11.27 -5.02 -8.27
CA SER A 112 -12.19 -3.88 -8.25
C SER A 112 -13.14 -4.09 -7.08
N LEU A 113 -13.17 -3.11 -6.18
CA LEU A 113 -14.10 -3.12 -5.05
C LEU A 113 -15.27 -2.18 -5.35
N GLY A 114 -16.48 -2.57 -4.92
CA GLY A 114 -17.62 -1.67 -4.95
C GLY A 114 -17.39 -0.52 -3.98
N GLY A 115 -17.32 0.72 -4.48
CA GLY A 115 -17.06 1.90 -3.64
C GLY A 115 -18.13 2.18 -2.58
N LEU A 116 -19.35 1.69 -2.79
CA LEU A 116 -20.45 1.73 -1.82
C LEU A 116 -21.35 0.51 -2.05
N ILE A 117 -21.60 -0.25 -0.99
CA ILE A 117 -22.56 -1.34 -1.01
C ILE A 117 -23.77 -0.89 -0.20
N LEU A 118 -24.93 -0.80 -0.85
CA LEU A 118 -26.19 -0.55 -0.17
C LEU A 118 -26.77 -1.90 0.31
N PRO A 119 -27.29 -1.99 1.55
CA PRO A 119 -28.13 -3.12 1.91
C PRO A 119 -29.30 -3.20 0.92
N GLY A 120 -29.59 -4.39 0.40
CA GLY A 120 -30.58 -4.58 -0.66
C GLY A 120 -31.97 -4.07 -0.27
N GLU A 121 -32.68 -3.55 -1.27
CA GLU A 121 -34.15 -3.55 -1.29
C GLU A 121 -34.69 -4.97 -1.48
#